data_AF-A0A2D9F6V0-F1
#
_entry.id   AF-A0A2D9F6V0-F1
#
_cell.length_a   1.000
_cell.length_b   1.000
_cell.length_c   1.000
_cell.angle_alpha   90.00
_cell.angle_beta   90.00
_cell.angle_gamma   90.00
#
_symmetry.space_group_name_H-M   'P 1'
#
loop_
_entity.id
_entity.type
_entity.pdbx_description
1 polymer ?
#
loop_
_entity_poly.entity_id
_entity_poly.type
_entity_poly.pdbx_seq_one_letter_code
_entity_poly.pdbx_strand_id
1 'polypeptide(L)'
;MISPFKLNATLGRDYNADLDDTLRTKKALQKIGLFETPSYGMTEFPDEPLFKGIEKFQARHGLKQDGIMKQDGETATKLGQVLARNANNEEKKRPEDQRCAALESQIENLSNSLREVTHLIREKENERAAVLEELRPAQTELEIAKLAAVPSVSQDIAALSSGGPVGAIVGGASSGLTLIQLQKLQTQVNLLRQKAEALAFIISSESKRRTEMDAQMQSLEAQLSRCRAAQG
;
A
#
# COMPACT_ATOMS: atom_id res chain seq x y z
N MET A 1 -0.63 -33.08 -11.74
CA MET A 1 -0.23 -33.92 -12.89
C MET A 1 -1.37 -33.91 -13.88
N ILE A 2 -1.16 -33.45 -15.11
CA ILE A 2 -2.17 -33.51 -16.16
C ILE A 2 -2.07 -34.90 -16.78
N SER A 3 -3.10 -35.72 -16.61
CA SER A 3 -3.15 -37.04 -17.23
C SER A 3 -3.18 -36.88 -18.76
N PRO A 4 -2.43 -37.71 -19.52
CA PRO A 4 -2.50 -37.71 -20.96
C PRO A 4 -3.94 -37.97 -21.42
N PHE A 5 -4.42 -37.19 -22.40
CA PHE A 5 -5.75 -37.37 -22.97
C PHE A 5 -5.82 -38.76 -23.63
N LYS A 6 -6.60 -39.66 -23.03
CA LYS A 6 -6.75 -41.05 -23.49
C LYS A 6 -8.23 -41.36 -23.68
N LEU A 7 -8.52 -42.05 -24.77
CA LEU A 7 -9.83 -42.59 -25.09
C LEU A 7 -9.90 -44.07 -24.71
N ASN A 8 -11.07 -44.52 -24.32
CA ASN A 8 -11.40 -45.91 -24.08
C ASN A 8 -11.92 -46.59 -25.36
N ALA A 9 -12.58 -45.84 -26.24
CA ALA A 9 -13.18 -46.31 -27.48
C ALA A 9 -12.93 -45.34 -28.64
N THR A 10 -13.17 -45.81 -29.87
CA THR A 10 -13.12 -44.94 -31.06
C THR A 10 -14.36 -44.05 -31.11
N LEU A 11 -14.13 -42.76 -31.34
CA LEU A 11 -15.18 -41.75 -31.42
C LEU A 11 -15.40 -41.37 -32.89
N GLY A 12 -16.61 -41.57 -33.41
CA GLY A 12 -16.98 -41.22 -34.80
C GLY A 12 -18.48 -41.38 -35.02
N ARG A 13 -19.01 -40.80 -36.13
CA ARG A 13 -20.47 -40.79 -36.43
C ARG A 13 -21.10 -42.19 -36.49
N ASP A 14 -20.35 -43.16 -37.01
CA ASP A 14 -20.83 -44.54 -37.23
C ASP A 14 -20.27 -45.56 -36.21
N TYR A 15 -19.77 -45.09 -35.06
CA TYR A 15 -19.15 -45.92 -34.03
C TYR A 15 -19.92 -45.83 -32.71
N ASN A 16 -19.92 -46.92 -31.95
CA ASN A 16 -20.41 -46.90 -30.57
C ASN A 16 -19.43 -46.09 -29.71
N ALA A 17 -19.78 -44.83 -29.48
CA ALA A 17 -19.03 -43.90 -28.65
C ALA A 17 -19.23 -44.21 -27.17
N ASP A 18 -18.13 -44.20 -26.42
CA ASP A 18 -18.17 -44.20 -24.96
C ASP A 18 -18.61 -42.81 -24.45
N LEU A 19 -19.52 -42.78 -23.48
CA LEU A 19 -20.11 -41.53 -22.97
C LEU A 19 -19.07 -40.66 -22.25
N ASP A 20 -18.15 -41.29 -21.50
CA ASP A 20 -17.08 -40.58 -20.81
C ASP A 20 -16.07 -39.99 -21.79
N ASP A 21 -15.70 -40.74 -22.84
CA ASP A 21 -14.84 -40.24 -23.91
C ASP A 21 -15.47 -39.06 -24.64
N THR A 22 -16.78 -39.14 -24.90
CA THR A 22 -17.55 -38.08 -25.55
C THR A 22 -17.49 -36.80 -24.72
N LEU A 23 -17.83 -36.89 -23.43
CA LEU A 23 -17.81 -35.73 -22.53
C LEU A 23 -16.39 -35.16 -22.34
N ARG A 24 -15.37 -36.03 -22.20
CA ARG A 24 -13.96 -35.59 -22.11
C ARG A 24 -13.51 -34.87 -23.36
N THR A 25 -13.88 -35.37 -24.53
CA THR A 25 -13.54 -34.76 -25.83
C THR A 25 -14.21 -33.41 -25.99
N LYS A 26 -15.50 -33.29 -25.65
CA LYS A 26 -16.21 -32.00 -25.68
C LYS A 26 -15.54 -30.97 -24.79
N LYS A 27 -15.22 -31.33 -23.55
CA LYS A 27 -14.49 -30.45 -22.61
C LYS A 27 -13.11 -30.06 -23.15
N ALA A 28 -12.38 -31.00 -23.75
CA ALA A 28 -11.07 -30.75 -24.36
C ALA A 28 -11.17 -29.77 -25.54
N LEU A 29 -12.09 -30.00 -26.46
CA LEU A 29 -12.32 -29.14 -27.62
C LEU A 29 -12.82 -27.74 -27.21
N GLN A 30 -13.64 -27.66 -26.16
CA GLN A 30 -14.10 -26.38 -25.60
C GLN A 30 -12.92 -25.58 -25.04
N LYS A 31 -12.02 -26.21 -24.28
CA LYS A 31 -10.81 -25.56 -23.73
C LYS A 31 -9.90 -24.95 -24.79
N ILE A 32 -9.92 -25.47 -26.01
CA ILE A 32 -9.12 -24.96 -27.13
C ILE A 32 -9.94 -24.11 -28.12
N GLY A 33 -11.18 -23.76 -27.76
CA GLY A 33 -12.06 -22.89 -28.53
C GLY A 33 -12.59 -23.51 -29.83
N LEU A 34 -12.66 -24.84 -29.90
CA LEU A 34 -13.15 -25.58 -31.08
C LEU A 34 -14.51 -26.25 -30.88
N PHE A 35 -15.10 -26.12 -29.70
CA PHE A 35 -16.44 -26.58 -29.38
C PHE A 35 -17.24 -25.46 -28.74
N GLU A 36 -18.38 -25.12 -29.33
CA GLU A 36 -19.35 -24.18 -28.80
C GLU A 36 -20.39 -24.95 -28.01
N THR A 37 -20.63 -24.56 -26.75
CA THR A 37 -21.62 -25.23 -25.92
C THR A 37 -23.02 -24.86 -26.41
N PRO A 38 -23.88 -25.84 -26.76
CA PRO A 38 -25.25 -25.57 -27.16
C PRO A 38 -26.06 -24.91 -26.03
N SER A 39 -27.17 -24.27 -26.37
CA SER A 39 -28.04 -23.60 -25.38
C SER A 39 -28.61 -24.54 -24.30
N TYR A 40 -28.73 -25.83 -24.61
CA TYR A 40 -29.17 -26.88 -23.68
C TYR A 40 -28.05 -27.44 -22.80
N GLY A 41 -26.82 -26.91 -22.92
CA GLY A 41 -25.65 -27.35 -22.15
C GLY A 41 -24.86 -28.49 -22.81
N MET A 42 -23.79 -28.92 -22.13
CA MET A 42 -22.89 -29.98 -22.60
C MET A 42 -23.40 -31.35 -22.11
N THR A 43 -23.89 -32.17 -23.04
CA THR A 43 -24.35 -33.53 -22.77
C THR A 43 -23.25 -34.56 -23.01
N GLU A 44 -23.39 -35.75 -22.42
CA GLU A 44 -22.50 -36.89 -22.62
C GLU A 44 -22.74 -37.66 -23.94
N PHE A 45 -23.83 -37.35 -24.65
CA PHE A 45 -24.17 -38.02 -25.90
C PHE A 45 -23.37 -37.46 -27.09
N PRO A 46 -22.94 -38.32 -28.04
CA PRO A 46 -22.29 -37.86 -29.24
C PRO A 46 -23.27 -37.03 -30.07
N ASP A 47 -22.87 -35.82 -30.43
CA ASP A 47 -23.68 -34.86 -31.18
C ASP A 47 -22.92 -34.31 -32.39
N GLU A 48 -23.67 -33.72 -33.33
CA GLU A 48 -23.08 -33.16 -34.55
C GLU A 48 -22.04 -32.03 -34.26
N PRO A 49 -22.25 -31.14 -33.27
CA PRO A 49 -21.24 -30.14 -32.89
C PRO A 49 -19.90 -30.76 -32.46
N LEU A 50 -19.91 -31.90 -31.77
CA LEU A 50 -18.69 -32.60 -31.37
C LEU A 50 -17.88 -33.04 -32.58
N PHE A 51 -18.51 -33.73 -33.54
CA PHE A 51 -17.81 -34.21 -34.73
C PHE A 51 -17.27 -33.05 -35.58
N LYS A 52 -18.04 -31.96 -35.71
CA LYS A 52 -17.53 -30.72 -36.33
C LYS A 52 -16.33 -30.14 -35.60
N GLY A 53 -16.31 -30.21 -34.27
CA GLY A 53 -15.16 -29.78 -33.46
C GLY A 53 -13.91 -30.63 -33.73
N ILE A 54 -14.08 -31.96 -33.87
CA ILE A 54 -12.99 -32.89 -34.22
C ILE A 54 -12.47 -32.60 -35.63
N GLU A 55 -13.36 -32.45 -36.61
CA GLU A 55 -12.99 -32.11 -37.99
C GLU A 55 -12.23 -30.78 -38.06
N LYS A 56 -12.72 -29.74 -37.36
CA LYS A 56 -12.02 -28.44 -37.26
C LYS A 56 -10.64 -28.58 -36.61
N PHE A 57 -10.51 -29.41 -35.57
CA PHE A 57 -9.22 -29.68 -34.94
C PHE A 57 -8.28 -30.39 -35.91
N GLN A 58 -8.75 -31.42 -36.59
CA GLN A 58 -7.97 -32.15 -37.60
C GLN A 58 -7.49 -31.20 -38.70
N ALA A 59 -8.39 -30.39 -39.27
CA ALA A 59 -8.05 -29.40 -40.29
C ALA A 59 -7.02 -28.37 -39.80
N ARG A 60 -7.21 -27.83 -38.59
CA ARG A 60 -6.29 -26.84 -37.98
C ARG A 60 -4.88 -27.39 -37.80
N HIS A 61 -4.74 -28.69 -37.57
CA HIS A 61 -3.46 -29.34 -37.28
C HIS A 61 -2.91 -30.17 -38.45
N GLY A 62 -3.50 -30.05 -39.65
CA GLY A 62 -3.05 -30.76 -40.85
C GLY A 62 -3.20 -32.27 -40.76
N LEU A 63 -4.14 -32.76 -39.95
CA LEU A 63 -4.50 -34.17 -39.85
C LEU A 63 -5.57 -34.52 -40.88
N LYS A 64 -5.79 -35.82 -41.10
CA LYS A 64 -6.90 -36.30 -41.93
C LYS A 64 -8.24 -35.84 -41.33
N GLN A 65 -9.01 -35.06 -42.09
CA GLN A 65 -10.32 -34.53 -41.69
C GLN A 65 -11.42 -35.57 -41.95
N ASP A 66 -11.39 -36.67 -41.20
CA ASP A 66 -12.41 -37.73 -41.28
C ASP A 66 -13.44 -37.65 -40.14
N GLY A 67 -13.24 -36.76 -39.16
CA GLY A 67 -14.10 -36.63 -38.00
C GLY A 67 -14.02 -37.83 -37.04
N ILE A 68 -13.06 -38.73 -37.24
CA ILE A 68 -12.89 -39.94 -36.44
C ILE A 68 -11.68 -39.76 -35.53
N MET A 69 -11.88 -40.01 -34.24
CA MET A 69 -10.83 -40.01 -33.25
C MET A 69 -10.65 -41.42 -32.68
N LYS A 70 -9.61 -42.12 -33.15
CA LYS A 70 -9.28 -43.47 -32.70
C LYS A 70 -8.57 -43.45 -31.35
N GLN A 71 -8.74 -44.54 -30.60
CA GLN A 71 -7.89 -44.81 -29.44
C GLN A 71 -6.42 -44.84 -29.89
N ASP A 72 -5.57 -44.10 -29.18
CA ASP A 72 -4.14 -43.94 -29.46
C ASP A 72 -3.83 -43.45 -30.89
N GLY A 73 -4.81 -42.86 -31.58
CA GLY A 73 -4.65 -42.31 -32.92
C GLY A 73 -3.93 -40.96 -32.94
N GLU A 74 -3.61 -40.50 -34.16
CA GLU A 74 -2.94 -39.22 -34.39
C GLU A 74 -3.72 -38.04 -33.80
N THR A 75 -5.05 -38.02 -33.98
CA THR A 75 -5.92 -36.96 -33.45
C THR A 75 -5.93 -36.92 -31.92
N ALA A 76 -6.09 -38.07 -31.25
CA ALA A 76 -6.09 -38.15 -29.78
C ALA A 76 -4.74 -37.74 -29.19
N THR A 77 -3.65 -38.25 -29.78
CA THR A 77 -2.28 -37.91 -29.37
C THR A 77 -2.00 -36.42 -29.53
N LYS A 78 -2.37 -35.84 -30.68
CA LYS A 78 -2.16 -34.42 -30.95
C LYS A 78 -2.99 -33.54 -30.02
N LEU A 79 -4.25 -33.93 -29.76
CA LEU A 79 -5.12 -33.22 -28.82
C LEU A 79 -4.52 -33.22 -27.41
N GLY A 80 -4.02 -34.37 -26.95
CA GLY A 80 -3.31 -34.48 -25.68
C GLY A 80 -2.09 -33.55 -25.60
N GLN A 81 -1.28 -33.47 -26.66
CA GLN A 81 -0.13 -32.55 -26.71
C GLN A 81 -0.55 -31.07 -26.65
N VAL A 82 -1.61 -30.69 -27.36
CA VAL A 82 -2.13 -29.31 -27.36
C VAL A 82 -2.66 -28.95 -25.97
N LEU A 83 -3.42 -29.85 -25.34
CA LEU A 83 -3.93 -29.64 -23.98
C LEU A 83 -2.81 -29.51 -22.96
N ALA A 84 -1.78 -30.36 -23.03
CA ALA A 84 -0.62 -30.28 -22.16
C ALA A 84 0.15 -28.95 -22.35
N ARG A 85 0.31 -28.50 -23.60
CA ARG A 85 0.95 -27.21 -23.91
C ARG A 85 0.13 -26.03 -23.37
N ASN A 86 -1.18 -26.07 -23.53
CA ASN A 86 -2.07 -25.02 -23.03
C ASN A 86 -2.06 -24.97 -21.50
N ALA A 87 -2.08 -26.12 -20.83
CA ALA A 87 -2.01 -26.18 -19.38
C ALA A 87 -0.67 -25.68 -18.84
N ASN A 88 0.46 -25.98 -19.51
CA ASN A 88 1.76 -25.41 -19.16
C ASN A 88 1.81 -23.88 -19.38
N ASN A 89 1.07 -23.36 -20.37
CA ASN A 89 0.96 -21.92 -20.60
C ASN A 89 0.05 -21.25 -19.56
N GLU A 90 -1.04 -21.88 -19.14
CA GLU A 90 -1.87 -21.39 -18.02
C GLU A 90 -1.09 -21.38 -16.70
N GLU A 91 -0.25 -22.39 -16.47
CA GLU A 91 0.65 -22.44 -15.31
C GLU A 91 1.70 -21.32 -15.36
N LYS A 92 2.07 -20.83 -16.54
CA LYS A 92 2.95 -19.66 -16.72
C LYS A 92 2.22 -18.31 -16.63
N LYS A 93 0.92 -18.23 -16.86
CA LYS A 93 0.13 -17.01 -16.59
C LYS A 93 -0.10 -16.79 -15.09
N ARG A 94 -0.25 -17.87 -14.31
CA ARG A 94 -0.39 -17.81 -12.84
C ARG A 94 0.70 -17.03 -12.08
N PRO A 95 2.01 -17.16 -12.38
CA PRO A 95 3.03 -16.39 -11.68
C PRO A 95 2.97 -14.88 -11.99
N GLU A 96 2.49 -14.48 -13.17
CA GLU A 96 2.27 -13.06 -13.48
C GLU A 96 1.07 -12.52 -12.69
N ASP A 97 -0.03 -13.27 -12.63
CA ASP A 97 -1.19 -12.94 -11.79
C ASP A 97 -0.81 -12.87 -10.31
N GLN A 98 0.00 -13.83 -9.82
CA GLN A 98 0.53 -13.83 -8.45
C GLN A 98 1.45 -12.63 -8.19
N ARG A 99 2.24 -12.22 -9.18
CA ARG A 99 3.11 -11.04 -9.06
C ARG A 99 2.29 -9.75 -8.98
N CYS A 100 1.26 -9.60 -9.80
CA CYS A 100 0.37 -8.44 -9.72
C CYS A 100 -0.37 -8.41 -8.36
N ALA A 101 -0.89 -9.55 -7.90
CA ALA A 101 -1.55 -9.65 -6.59
C ALA A 101 -0.58 -9.33 -5.41
N ALA A 102 0.67 -9.78 -5.51
CA ALA A 102 1.69 -9.44 -4.51
C ALA A 102 2.01 -7.94 -4.49
N LEU A 103 2.09 -7.29 -5.66
CA LEU A 103 2.28 -5.85 -5.77
C LEU A 103 1.09 -5.07 -5.20
N GLU A 104 -0.13 -5.52 -5.44
CA GLU A 104 -1.35 -4.92 -4.86
C GLU A 104 -1.34 -4.98 -3.33
N SER A 105 -0.98 -6.13 -2.76
CA SER A 105 -0.82 -6.27 -1.31
C SER A 105 0.28 -5.36 -0.75
N GLN A 106 1.41 -5.21 -1.46
CA GLN A 106 2.47 -4.29 -1.05
C GLN A 106 2.01 -2.83 -1.06
N ILE A 107 1.27 -2.40 -2.08
CA ILE A 107 0.70 -1.05 -2.16
C ILE A 107 -0.26 -0.81 -1.00
N GLU A 108 -1.13 -1.76 -0.68
CA GLU A 108 -2.07 -1.64 0.44
C GLU A 108 -1.35 -1.50 1.79
N ASN A 109 -0.33 -2.34 2.04
CA ASN A 109 0.47 -2.27 3.25
C ASN A 109 1.20 -0.92 3.39
N LEU A 110 1.76 -0.41 2.29
CA LEU A 110 2.46 0.87 2.26
C LEU A 110 1.48 2.04 2.46
N SER A 111 0.29 1.97 1.87
CA SER A 111 -0.78 2.95 2.05
C SER A 111 -1.24 3.04 3.51
N ASN A 112 -1.42 1.90 4.17
CA ASN A 112 -1.75 1.87 5.60
C ASN A 112 -0.65 2.49 6.46
N SER A 113 0.61 2.17 6.15
CA SER A 113 1.77 2.75 6.84
C SER A 113 1.86 4.27 6.63
N LEU A 114 1.53 4.77 5.43
CA LEU A 114 1.49 6.20 5.13
C LEU A 114 0.40 6.94 5.93
N ARG A 115 -0.77 6.32 6.11
CA ARG A 115 -1.85 6.87 6.96
C ARG A 115 -1.38 7.00 8.40
N GLU A 116 -0.69 6.00 8.92
CA GLU A 116 -0.13 6.02 10.29
C GLU A 116 0.89 7.15 10.46
N VAL A 117 1.85 7.29 9.54
CA VAL A 117 2.84 8.39 9.58
C VAL A 117 2.14 9.74 9.52
N THR A 118 1.14 9.89 8.66
CA THR A 118 0.39 11.14 8.52
C THR A 118 -0.35 11.48 9.81
N HIS A 119 -0.92 10.49 10.50
CA HIS A 119 -1.55 10.69 11.80
C HIS A 119 -0.53 11.14 12.85
N LEU A 120 0.63 10.48 12.92
CA LEU A 120 1.70 10.84 13.87
C LEU A 120 2.22 12.27 13.63
N ILE A 121 2.44 12.67 12.38
CA ILE A 121 2.86 14.04 12.06
C ILE A 121 1.84 15.05 12.60
N ARG A 122 0.54 14.84 12.31
CA ARG A 122 -0.53 15.74 12.77
C ARG A 122 -0.63 15.80 14.29
N GLU A 123 -0.50 14.67 14.96
CA GLU A 123 -0.47 14.60 16.42
C GLU A 123 0.69 15.42 17.00
N LYS A 124 1.91 15.26 16.45
CA LYS A 124 3.09 16.02 16.88
C LYS A 124 3.02 17.49 16.54
N GLU A 125 2.40 17.87 15.44
CA GLU A 125 2.10 19.27 15.11
C GLU A 125 1.17 19.90 16.14
N ASN A 126 0.12 19.18 16.55
CA ASN A 126 -0.80 19.65 17.60
C ASN A 126 -0.08 19.79 18.95
N GLU A 127 0.74 18.81 19.35
CA GLU A 127 1.56 18.89 20.57
C GLU A 127 2.50 20.10 20.53
N ARG A 128 3.16 20.33 19.38
CA ARG A 128 4.05 21.47 19.20
C ARG A 128 3.30 22.79 19.28
N ALA A 129 2.12 22.88 18.66
CA ALA A 129 1.26 24.06 18.75
C ALA A 129 0.86 24.37 20.20
N ALA A 130 0.48 23.35 20.98
CA ALA A 130 0.16 23.52 22.39
C ALA A 130 1.36 24.04 23.20
N VAL A 131 2.56 23.51 22.97
CA VAL A 131 3.79 24.00 23.62
C VAL A 131 4.10 25.45 23.24
N LEU A 132 3.86 25.84 21.97
CA LEU A 132 4.07 27.21 21.53
C LEU A 132 3.06 28.20 22.15
N GLU A 133 1.80 27.77 22.34
CA GLU A 133 0.81 28.57 23.06
C GLU A 133 1.15 28.72 24.55
N GLU A 134 1.74 27.70 25.18
CA GLU A 134 2.24 27.79 26.57
C GLU A 134 3.49 28.69 26.68
N LEU A 135 4.35 28.68 25.65
CA LEU A 135 5.58 29.46 25.62
C LEU A 135 5.34 30.98 25.51
N ARG A 136 4.30 31.42 24.78
CA ARG A 136 3.98 32.85 24.60
C ARG A 136 3.84 33.61 25.93
N PRO A 137 2.92 33.25 26.84
CA PRO A 137 2.74 34.00 28.08
C PRO A 137 4.00 33.94 28.95
N ALA A 138 4.70 32.80 29.02
CA ALA A 138 5.93 32.67 29.79
C ALA A 138 7.04 33.61 29.30
N GLN A 139 7.15 33.81 27.98
CA GLN A 139 8.08 34.80 27.41
C GLN A 139 7.66 36.24 27.74
N THR A 140 6.36 36.54 27.65
CA THR A 140 5.85 37.88 28.02
C THR A 140 6.11 38.19 29.49
N GLU A 141 5.83 37.25 30.40
CA GLU A 141 6.12 37.39 31.83
C GLU A 141 7.61 37.60 32.09
N LEU A 142 8.47 36.88 31.38
CA LEU A 142 9.93 36.99 31.51
C LEU A 142 10.43 38.37 31.05
N GLU A 143 9.92 38.89 29.94
CA GLU A 143 10.29 40.22 29.45
C GLU A 143 9.78 41.33 30.40
N ILE A 144 8.54 41.22 30.88
CA ILE A 144 8.01 42.15 31.91
C ILE A 144 8.87 42.10 33.17
N ALA A 145 9.23 40.90 33.64
CA ALA A 145 10.05 40.72 34.83
C ALA A 145 11.48 41.29 34.64
N LYS A 146 12.09 41.11 33.46
CA LYS A 146 13.38 41.72 33.14
C LYS A 146 13.33 43.24 33.14
N LEU A 147 12.28 43.84 32.58
CA LEU A 147 12.09 45.29 32.56
C LEU A 147 11.88 45.86 33.98
N ALA A 148 11.11 45.15 34.82
CA ALA A 148 10.88 45.55 36.21
C ALA A 148 12.12 45.39 37.11
N ALA A 149 13.02 44.46 36.78
CA ALA A 149 14.25 44.19 37.52
C ALA A 149 15.39 45.18 37.18
N VAL A 150 15.22 46.09 36.23
CA VAL A 150 16.19 47.17 35.98
C VAL A 150 16.14 48.11 37.19
N PRO A 151 17.17 48.13 38.06
CA PRO A 151 17.16 49.04 39.19
C PRO A 151 17.07 50.46 38.64
N SER A 152 16.17 51.27 39.22
CA SER A 152 16.13 52.70 38.97
C SER A 152 17.39 53.35 39.57
N VAL A 153 18.55 53.15 38.92
CA VAL A 153 19.87 53.68 39.32
C VAL A 153 19.86 55.21 39.43
N SER A 154 18.81 55.87 38.94
CA SER A 154 18.74 57.33 38.88
C SER A 154 18.14 58.02 40.11
N GLN A 155 17.55 57.33 41.10
CA GLN A 155 16.92 58.01 42.25
C GLN A 155 17.76 58.03 43.54
N ASP A 156 18.67 57.09 43.74
CA ASP A 156 19.46 57.03 44.99
C ASP A 156 20.73 57.89 44.97
N ILE A 157 21.15 58.41 43.80
CA ILE A 157 22.30 59.33 43.71
C ILE A 157 21.91 60.75 44.17
N ALA A 158 20.63 61.14 44.09
CA ALA A 158 20.18 62.47 44.50
C ALA A 158 20.04 62.63 46.03
N ALA A 159 19.77 61.55 46.77
CA ALA A 159 19.58 61.59 48.22
C ALA A 159 20.89 61.58 49.02
N LEU A 160 22.03 61.25 48.40
CA LEU A 160 23.36 61.31 49.03
C LEU A 160 24.01 62.71 48.99
N SER A 161 23.37 63.69 48.33
CA SER A 161 23.91 65.06 48.22
C SER A 161 23.25 66.09 49.15
N SER A 162 22.20 65.74 49.90
CA SER A 162 21.53 66.67 50.83
C SER A 162 21.61 66.11 52.26
N GLY A 163 22.48 66.69 53.09
CA GLY A 163 22.75 66.28 54.48
C GLY A 163 21.57 66.51 55.44
N GLY A 164 20.47 65.79 55.25
CA GLY A 164 19.29 65.79 56.13
C GLY A 164 19.33 64.67 57.18
N PRO A 165 18.72 64.88 58.37
CA PRO A 165 18.75 63.93 59.47
C PRO A 165 18.00 62.63 59.15
N VAL A 166 18.64 61.53 59.56
CA VAL A 166 18.23 60.14 59.41
C VAL A 166 16.91 59.89 60.15
N GLY A 167 15.78 59.94 59.45
CA GLY A 167 14.45 59.75 60.02
C GLY A 167 13.59 58.80 59.21
N ALA A 168 13.34 57.61 59.76
CA ALA A 168 12.29 56.65 59.40
C ALA A 168 12.15 56.29 57.91
N ILE A 169 12.95 55.30 57.47
CA ILE A 169 12.73 54.63 56.19
C ILE A 169 11.47 53.77 56.31
N VAL A 170 10.38 54.27 55.73
CA VAL A 170 9.10 53.58 55.58
C VAL A 170 9.31 52.31 54.77
N GLY A 171 8.96 51.17 55.37
CA GLY A 171 8.94 49.86 54.72
C GLY A 171 7.87 49.80 53.62
N GLY A 172 8.20 50.31 52.44
CA GLY A 172 7.49 49.99 51.22
C GLY A 172 7.90 48.59 50.79
N ALA A 173 7.02 47.60 50.99
CA ALA A 173 7.15 46.27 50.43
C ALA A 173 7.03 46.37 48.90
N SER A 174 8.10 46.81 48.24
CA SER A 174 8.21 46.69 46.79
C SER A 174 8.15 45.20 46.49
N SER A 175 7.07 44.81 45.82
CA SER A 175 6.79 43.43 45.42
C SER A 175 7.72 43.06 44.25
N GLY A 176 9.02 43.20 44.46
CA GLY A 176 10.03 42.80 43.50
C GLY A 176 10.07 41.29 43.43
N LEU A 177 9.85 40.75 42.24
CA LEU A 177 10.19 39.36 41.93
C LEU A 177 11.63 39.11 42.39
N THR A 178 11.80 38.11 43.24
CA THR A 178 13.13 37.71 43.70
C THR A 178 13.93 37.20 42.51
N LEU A 179 15.26 37.39 42.53
CA LEU A 179 16.18 36.84 41.53
C LEU A 179 15.93 35.33 41.28
N ILE A 180 15.55 34.60 42.33
CA ILE A 180 15.19 33.18 42.30
C ILE A 180 13.97 32.92 41.40
N GLN A 181 12.93 33.76 41.48
CA GLN A 181 11.74 33.64 40.64
C GLN A 181 12.05 33.92 39.17
N LEU A 182 12.89 34.92 38.89
CA LEU A 182 13.35 35.21 37.52
C LEU A 182 14.14 34.03 36.93
N GLN A 183 15.04 33.42 37.71
CA GLN A 183 15.80 32.25 37.27
C GLN A 183 14.90 31.04 37.01
N LYS A 184 13.88 30.82 37.86
CA LYS A 184 12.89 29.75 37.66
C LYS A 184 12.12 29.94 36.35
N LEU A 185 11.65 31.16 36.08
CA LEU A 185 10.91 31.49 34.86
C LEU A 185 11.78 31.34 33.61
N GLN A 186 13.02 31.82 33.66
CA GLN A 186 14.00 31.61 32.58
C GLN A 186 14.24 30.13 32.29
N THR A 187 14.35 29.30 33.34
CA THR A 187 14.53 27.84 33.20
C THR A 187 13.31 27.21 32.54
N GLN A 188 12.09 27.61 32.93
CA GLN A 188 10.84 27.13 32.33
C GLN A 188 10.75 27.49 30.84
N VAL A 189 11.05 28.74 30.47
CA VAL A 189 11.07 29.19 29.06
C VAL A 189 12.07 28.38 28.23
N ASN A 190 13.28 28.15 28.77
CA ASN A 190 14.30 27.34 28.10
C ASN A 190 13.83 25.89 27.89
N LEU A 191 13.17 25.28 28.88
CA LEU A 191 12.64 23.93 28.78
C LEU A 191 11.53 23.81 27.72
N LEU A 192 10.59 24.75 27.69
CA LEU A 192 9.52 24.79 26.69
C LEU A 192 10.08 24.96 25.28
N ARG A 193 11.09 25.83 25.12
CA ARG A 193 11.80 26.00 23.84
C ARG A 193 12.48 24.71 23.38
N GLN A 194 13.20 24.04 24.27
CA GLN A 194 13.87 22.77 23.96
C GLN A 194 12.84 21.70 23.54
N LYS A 195 11.69 21.63 24.21
CA LYS A 195 10.59 20.71 23.85
C LYS A 195 10.03 21.03 22.47
N ALA A 196 9.80 22.29 22.13
CA ALA A 196 9.31 22.70 20.82
C ALA A 196 10.32 22.37 19.70
N GLU A 197 11.61 22.55 19.94
CA GLU A 197 12.70 22.20 19.01
C GLU A 197 12.78 20.68 18.80
N ALA A 198 12.66 19.87 19.87
CA ALA A 198 12.62 18.42 19.79
C ALA A 198 11.42 17.91 18.97
N LEU A 199 10.23 18.49 19.18
CA LEU A 199 9.04 18.13 18.39
C LEU A 199 9.19 18.52 16.92
N ALA A 200 9.77 19.69 16.63
CA ALA A 200 10.06 20.10 15.25
C ALA A 200 11.00 19.13 14.54
N PHE A 201 12.01 18.61 15.24
CA PHE A 201 12.91 17.59 14.71
C PHE A 201 12.16 16.29 14.38
N ILE A 202 11.31 15.79 15.28
CA ILE A 202 10.50 14.58 15.05
C ILE A 202 9.57 14.75 13.85
N ILE A 203 8.88 15.89 13.74
CA ILE A 203 8.00 16.20 12.59
C ILE A 203 8.81 16.20 11.28
N SER A 204 10.01 16.79 11.28
CA SER A 204 10.88 16.83 10.11
C SER A 204 11.34 15.43 9.69
N SER A 205 11.74 14.58 10.64
CA SER A 205 12.15 13.21 10.35
C SER A 205 11.01 12.35 9.81
N GLU A 206 9.81 12.45 10.39
CA GLU A 206 8.63 11.71 9.92
C GLU A 206 8.13 12.21 8.57
N SER A 207 8.22 13.53 8.30
CA SER A 207 7.90 14.08 6.98
C SER A 207 8.84 13.54 5.91
N LYS A 208 10.13 13.38 6.21
CA LYS A 208 11.09 12.73 5.31
C LYS A 208 10.71 11.28 5.04
N ARG A 209 10.42 10.50 6.09
CA ARG A 209 9.96 9.11 5.98
C ARG A 209 8.70 9.00 5.09
N ARG A 210 7.74 9.91 5.27
CA ARG A 210 6.55 9.99 4.42
C ARG A 210 6.91 10.19 2.94
N THR A 211 7.79 11.14 2.62
CA THR A 211 8.19 11.39 1.22
C THR A 211 8.90 10.19 0.58
N GLU A 212 9.70 9.45 1.35
CA GLU A 212 10.35 8.22 0.88
C GLU A 212 9.31 7.12 0.58
N MET A 213 8.31 6.96 1.46
CA MET A 213 7.21 6.02 1.26
C MET A 213 6.31 6.39 0.08
N ASP A 214 6.01 7.68 -0.12
CA ASP A 214 5.25 8.15 -1.29
C ASP A 214 5.99 7.83 -2.61
N ALA A 215 7.32 8.00 -2.64
CA ALA A 215 8.14 7.63 -3.79
C ALA A 215 8.16 6.11 -4.04
N GLN A 216 8.21 5.31 -2.98
CA GLN A 216 8.09 3.85 -3.10
C GLN A 216 6.72 3.43 -3.65
N MET A 217 5.64 4.07 -3.20
CA MET A 217 4.28 3.80 -3.66
C MET A 217 4.14 4.07 -5.17
N GLN A 218 4.63 5.22 -5.64
CA GLN A 218 4.63 5.55 -7.08
C GLN A 218 5.42 4.52 -7.91
N SER A 219 6.55 4.03 -7.38
CA SER A 219 7.34 2.98 -8.04
C SER A 219 6.56 1.67 -8.15
N LEU A 220 5.87 1.25 -7.09
CA LEU A 220 5.03 0.05 -7.08
C LEU A 220 3.83 0.17 -8.02
N GLU A 221 3.16 1.32 -8.05
CA GLU A 221 2.06 1.59 -8.99
C GLU A 221 2.53 1.51 -10.45
N ALA A 222 3.71 2.03 -10.76
CA ALA A 222 4.31 1.92 -12.08
C ALA A 222 4.67 0.46 -12.44
N GLN A 223 5.06 -0.37 -11.46
CA GLN A 223 5.27 -1.80 -11.68
C GLN A 223 3.95 -2.54 -11.91
N LEU A 224 2.91 -2.22 -11.14
CA LEU A 224 1.58 -2.81 -11.28
C LEU A 224 0.95 -2.47 -12.63
N SER A 225 1.10 -1.22 -13.09
CA SER A 225 0.63 -0.78 -14.40
C SER A 225 1.28 -1.59 -15.54
N ARG A 226 2.59 -1.83 -15.47
CA ARG A 226 3.29 -2.72 -16.42
C ARG A 226 2.82 -4.18 -16.33
N CYS A 227 2.54 -4.66 -15.12
CA CYS A 227 2.03 -6.01 -14.88
C CYS A 227 0.66 -6.21 -15.57
N ARG A 228 -0.26 -5.24 -15.39
CA ARG A 228 -1.59 -5.25 -16.03
C ARG A 228 -1.51 -5.12 -17.55
N ALA A 229 -0.60 -4.30 -18.07
CA ALA A 229 -0.39 -4.16 -19.51
C ALA A 229 0.11 -5.45 -20.19
N ALA A 230 0.79 -6.34 -19.46
CA ALA A 230 1.24 -7.62 -19.99
C ALA A 230 0.12 -8.69 -20.03
N GLN A 231 -0.99 -8.48 -19.30
CA GLN A 231 -2.10 -9.42 -19.21
C GLN A 231 -3.16 -9.23 -20.32
N GLY A 232 -3.17 -8.07 -21.01
CA GLY A 232 -4.12 -7.72 -22.08
C GLY A 232 -3.53 -7.87 -23.47
#